data_AF-A0A2V9AFW7-F1
#
_entry.id   AF-A0A2V9AFW7-F1
#
_cell.length_a   1.000
_cell.length_b   1.000
_cell.length_c   1.000
_cell.angle_alpha   90.00
_cell.angle_beta   90.00
_cell.angle_gamma   90.00
#
_symmetry.space_group_name_H-M   'P 1'
#
loop_
_entity.id
_entity.type
_entity.pdbx_description
1 polymer ?
#
loop_
_entity_poly.entity_id
_entity_poly.type
_entity_poly.pdbx_seq_one_letter_code
_entity_poly.pdbx_strand_id
1 'polypeptide(L)'
;MAYDFYSRTNQRILDGAIVAISFYASYLIRYDGAILPYYQYQFWALLMPLIAGRLIVNFLFGLDAIQWRYIGFRDAWLMGRAYVAFSSILLVARFVLPNQMEILRIPASVIVIELLLSLIGAMAIRLSRRHLYEVKSRDANEGKIPSQRRVLLIGAGVMGANAAKGLASDSSLEVIGFLDDDPHKFGCVIAGAKVLGSTSELTEVIRTKKVDVVLVCIAPTARGSFNRLVALLDALPVTSKFIPTITEIIDSKDGLHLALGHTSQGNGRPVIPPHAPLAQQRAEIRNRSILITGGAGFIGSSLAERLAKDNQVVLLDRLFRDQPVAFTSLHSEPNVRMVEADILEGGEIGDLAREADIVIHAAAIVGVGRVCSYPRETLETNFTGTSRVLKALEKSSRLERFVYFSTSEVFGVNSFRVHEDTPTAVGPAAEARWSYAIAKLAGEHLVKAYHRQGGMPVVTVRPFNVFGPRRLGAHAILGFVLNSLMGSPLNVHGDGSQIRSWCYIDDFCDAIIEMIARPGAIGEDFNIGNPQNTLTILQLAQEVIRVTGTSVPIELTESPFPDIEIRVPSLDKAIQILGYKPKYDLRRGLELTAAWYRKHLDFFEAKLSRAAVASHGR
;
A
#
# COMPACT_ATOMS: atom_id res chain seq x y z
N MET A 1 -21.25 16.28 6.68
CA MET A 1 -19.79 16.48 6.78
C MET A 1 -19.49 16.82 8.24
N ALA A 2 -18.81 15.95 8.99
CA ALA A 2 -18.47 16.27 10.38
C ALA A 2 -17.45 17.43 10.38
N TYR A 3 -17.72 18.50 11.13
CA TYR A 3 -16.83 19.65 11.24
C TYR A 3 -15.48 19.21 11.85
N ASP A 4 -14.39 19.27 11.07
CA ASP A 4 -13.04 19.05 11.62
C ASP A 4 -12.52 20.35 12.23
N PHE A 5 -12.66 20.45 13.54
CA PHE A 5 -12.18 21.59 14.33
C PHE A 5 -10.70 21.89 14.10
N TYR A 6 -9.88 20.92 13.68
CA TYR A 6 -8.45 21.07 13.44
C TYR A 6 -8.08 21.11 11.96
N SER A 7 -8.95 21.65 11.10
CA SER A 7 -8.62 21.96 9.71
C SER A 7 -7.35 22.82 9.61
N ARG A 8 -6.64 22.79 8.46
CA ARG A 8 -5.42 23.60 8.25
C ARG A 8 -5.64 25.09 8.55
N THR A 9 -6.80 25.61 8.16
CA THR A 9 -7.21 26.99 8.46
C THR A 9 -7.33 27.22 9.96
N ASN A 10 -8.00 26.33 10.68
CA ASN A 10 -8.17 26.45 12.12
C ASN A 10 -6.85 26.30 12.89
N GLN A 11 -5.92 25.45 12.42
CA GLN A 11 -4.58 25.33 13.01
C GLN A 11 -3.81 26.65 12.94
N ARG A 12 -3.88 27.35 11.80
CA ARG A 12 -3.26 28.69 11.64
C ARG A 12 -3.92 29.73 12.54
N ILE A 13 -5.24 29.69 12.67
CA ILE A 13 -5.98 30.58 13.58
C ILE A 13 -5.54 30.34 15.04
N LEU A 14 -5.42 29.07 15.45
CA LEU A 14 -4.98 28.70 16.80
C LEU A 14 -3.53 29.10 17.08
N ASP A 15 -2.61 28.91 16.12
CA ASP A 15 -1.24 29.41 16.26
C ASP A 15 -1.20 30.94 16.39
N GLY A 16 -1.99 31.65 15.59
CA GLY A 16 -2.11 33.11 15.70
C GLY A 16 -2.66 33.56 17.07
N ALA A 17 -3.66 32.86 17.59
CA ALA A 17 -4.21 33.11 18.92
C ALA A 17 -3.17 32.86 20.03
N ILE A 18 -2.39 31.79 19.93
CA ILE A 18 -1.30 31.49 20.89
C ILE A 18 -0.27 32.61 20.90
N VAL A 19 0.12 33.10 19.73
CA VAL A 19 1.06 34.23 19.61
C VAL A 19 0.48 35.50 20.26
N ALA A 20 -0.78 35.82 19.97
CA ALA A 20 -1.45 36.99 20.54
C ALA A 20 -1.48 36.94 22.07
N ILE A 21 -1.91 35.79 22.63
CA ILE A 21 -1.99 35.57 24.07
C ILE A 21 -0.59 35.61 24.71
N SER A 22 0.39 34.95 24.09
CA SER A 22 1.77 34.90 24.59
C SER A 22 2.43 36.28 24.57
N PHE A 23 2.18 37.06 23.52
CA PHE A 23 2.70 38.41 23.40
C PHE A 23 2.09 39.34 24.46
N TYR A 24 0.78 39.30 24.66
CA TYR A 24 0.14 40.08 25.72
C TYR A 24 0.62 39.68 27.12
N ALA A 25 0.67 38.38 27.40
CA ALA A 25 1.17 37.84 28.66
C ALA A 25 2.63 38.24 28.92
N SER A 26 3.47 38.33 27.88
CA SER A 26 4.87 38.74 28.03
C SER A 26 5.03 40.18 28.53
N TYR A 27 4.15 41.10 28.13
CA TYR A 27 4.10 42.46 28.69
C TYR A 27 3.58 42.44 30.12
N LEU A 28 2.51 41.69 30.40
CA LEU A 28 1.98 41.58 31.77
C LEU A 28 3.04 41.07 32.75
N ILE A 29 3.76 40.01 32.39
CA ILE A 29 4.82 39.44 33.22
C ILE A 29 5.99 40.41 33.37
N ARG A 30 6.34 41.15 32.31
CA ARG A 30 7.46 42.10 32.37
C ARG A 30 7.20 43.29 33.31
N TYR A 31 5.96 43.75 33.36
CA TYR A 31 5.56 44.96 34.08
C TYR A 31 4.68 44.66 35.31
N ASP A 32 4.66 43.42 35.79
CA ASP A 32 3.86 42.98 36.95
C ASP A 32 2.38 43.41 36.87
N GLY A 33 1.81 43.36 35.66
CA GLY A 33 0.44 43.80 35.36
C GLY A 33 0.26 45.31 35.14
N ALA A 34 1.23 46.15 35.51
CA ALA A 34 1.18 47.60 35.38
C ALA A 34 1.85 48.11 34.09
N ILE A 35 1.27 47.78 32.92
CA ILE A 35 1.81 48.17 31.61
C ILE A 35 1.65 49.69 31.41
N LEU A 36 2.76 50.43 31.25
CA LEU A 36 2.75 51.87 30.98
C LEU A 36 2.04 52.21 29.65
N PRO A 37 1.39 53.39 29.51
CA PRO A 37 0.63 53.75 28.31
C PRO A 37 1.39 53.61 26.99
N TYR A 38 2.68 53.96 26.98
CA TYR A 38 3.56 53.77 25.83
C TYR A 38 3.63 52.30 25.37
N TYR A 39 3.81 51.36 26.30
CA TYR A 39 3.92 49.94 26.00
C TYR A 39 2.58 49.31 25.63
N GLN A 40 1.46 49.87 26.11
CA GLN A 40 0.13 49.48 25.63
C GLN A 40 -0.05 49.84 24.15
N TYR A 41 0.36 51.05 23.75
CA TYR A 41 0.35 51.47 22.35
C TYR A 41 1.29 50.60 21.49
N GLN A 42 2.53 50.36 21.97
CA GLN A 42 3.49 49.49 21.29
C GLN A 42 2.92 48.07 21.08
N PHE A 43 2.26 47.49 22.09
CA PHE A 43 1.62 46.18 21.98
C PHE A 43 0.58 46.15 20.86
N TRP A 44 -0.38 47.07 20.86
CA TRP A 44 -1.45 47.09 19.86
C TRP A 44 -0.94 47.35 18.45
N ALA A 45 0.07 48.21 18.31
CA ALA A 45 0.69 48.49 17.01
C ALA A 45 1.43 47.26 16.43
N LEU A 46 2.04 46.44 17.28
CA LEU A 46 2.87 45.31 16.86
C LEU A 46 2.16 43.96 16.85
N LEU A 47 0.98 43.83 17.46
CA LEU A 47 0.27 42.56 17.60
C LEU A 47 0.06 41.86 16.24
N MET A 48 -0.54 42.56 15.27
CA MET A 48 -0.81 41.98 13.95
C MET A 48 0.46 41.70 13.14
N PRO A 49 1.45 42.62 13.05
CA PRO A 49 2.73 42.32 12.43
C PRO A 49 3.46 41.12 13.03
N LEU A 50 3.40 40.95 14.37
CA LEU A 50 4.08 39.87 15.06
C LEU A 50 3.40 38.51 14.78
N ILE A 51 2.06 38.47 14.80
CA ILE A 51 1.29 37.28 14.40
C ILE A 51 1.61 36.89 12.95
N ALA A 52 1.54 37.86 12.03
CA ALA A 52 1.82 37.61 10.61
C ALA A 52 3.25 37.10 10.41
N GLY A 53 4.23 37.76 11.03
CA GLY A 53 5.63 37.34 10.97
C GLY A 53 5.85 35.93 11.52
N ARG A 54 5.22 35.57 12.63
CA ARG A 54 5.30 34.21 13.18
C ARG A 54 4.72 33.18 12.22
N LEU A 55 3.53 33.43 11.66
CA LEU A 55 2.88 32.51 10.73
C LEU A 55 3.69 32.33 9.45
N ILE A 56 4.35 33.38 8.96
CA ILE A 56 5.28 33.31 7.82
C ILE A 56 6.48 32.42 8.15
N VAL A 57 7.12 32.61 9.31
CA VAL A 57 8.24 31.74 9.71
C VAL A 57 7.78 30.30 9.89
N ASN A 58 6.61 30.07 10.49
CA ASN A 58 6.05 28.72 10.62
C ASN A 58 5.84 28.07 9.25
N PHE A 59 5.33 28.81 8.27
CA PHE A 59 5.17 28.34 6.89
C PHE A 59 6.52 28.01 6.23
N LEU A 60 7.52 28.89 6.37
CA LEU A 60 8.87 28.67 5.82
C LEU A 60 9.57 27.44 6.41
N PHE A 61 9.31 27.13 7.68
CA PHE A 61 9.81 25.93 8.34
C PHE A 61 8.93 24.69 8.11
N GLY A 62 7.84 24.81 7.34
CA GLY A 62 6.92 23.72 7.02
C GLY A 62 6.06 23.24 8.19
N LEU A 63 5.89 24.06 9.23
CA LEU A 63 5.11 23.68 10.41
C LEU A 63 3.61 23.57 10.14
N ASP A 64 3.11 24.21 9.08
CA ASP A 64 1.70 24.13 8.65
C ASP A 64 1.38 22.86 7.85
N ALA A 65 2.40 22.13 7.39
CA ALA A 65 2.25 20.82 6.77
C ALA A 65 2.12 19.69 7.82
N ILE A 66 2.53 19.94 9.07
CA ILE A 66 2.54 18.94 10.13
C ILE A 66 1.11 18.64 10.59
N GLN A 67 0.71 17.37 10.51
CA GLN A 67 -0.56 16.94 11.08
C GLN A 67 -0.45 16.79 12.60
N TRP A 68 -1.18 17.62 13.36
CA TRP A 68 -1.07 17.68 14.82
C TRP A 68 -1.36 16.34 15.53
N ARG A 69 -2.16 15.47 14.91
CA ARG A 69 -2.44 14.12 15.44
C ARG A 69 -1.23 13.17 15.46
N TYR A 70 -0.18 13.47 14.70
CA TYR A 70 1.01 12.63 14.58
C TYR A 70 2.28 13.33 15.08
N ILE A 71 2.15 14.44 15.79
CA ILE A 71 3.31 15.22 16.23
C ILE A 71 4.29 14.35 17.04
N GLY A 72 5.56 14.37 16.64
CA GLY A 72 6.64 13.65 17.26
C GLY A 72 7.76 14.55 17.81
N PHE A 73 8.82 13.92 18.31
CA PHE A 73 9.98 14.62 18.85
C PHE A 73 10.73 15.45 17.78
N ARG A 74 10.84 14.92 16.55
CA ARG A 74 11.48 15.65 15.43
C ARG A 74 10.72 16.94 15.10
N ASP A 75 9.40 16.89 15.15
CA ASP A 75 8.54 18.05 14.92
C ASP A 75 8.70 19.08 16.04
N ALA A 76 8.79 18.63 17.30
CA ALA A 76 9.06 19.52 18.43
C ALA A 76 10.40 20.25 18.30
N TRP A 77 11.43 19.57 17.80
CA TRP A 77 12.73 20.18 17.50
C TRP A 77 12.63 21.21 16.37
N LEU A 78 11.91 20.89 15.29
CA LEU A 78 11.66 21.79 14.18
C LEU A 78 10.89 23.05 14.63
N MET A 79 9.88 22.89 15.49
CA MET A 79 9.17 23.98 16.13
C MET A 79 10.12 24.85 16.96
N GLY A 80 10.96 24.26 17.81
CA GLY A 80 11.95 25.02 18.58
C GLY A 80 12.85 25.89 17.70
N ARG A 81 13.35 25.34 16.59
CA ARG A 81 14.18 26.10 15.62
C ARG A 81 13.42 27.25 14.97
N ALA A 82 12.18 27.02 14.51
CA ALA A 82 11.36 28.07 13.90
C ALA A 82 11.06 29.19 14.91
N TYR A 83 10.77 28.82 16.17
CA TYR A 83 10.43 29.78 17.21
C TYR A 83 11.63 30.64 17.60
N VAL A 84 12.80 30.01 17.77
CA VAL A 84 14.07 30.71 18.02
C VAL A 84 14.48 31.59 16.84
N ALA A 85 14.26 31.14 15.59
CA ALA A 85 14.59 31.93 14.40
C ALA A 85 13.82 33.25 14.36
N PHE A 86 12.50 33.19 14.56
CA PHE A 86 11.67 34.40 14.59
C PHE A 86 12.04 35.32 15.77
N SER A 87 12.23 34.79 16.98
CA SER A 87 12.63 35.61 18.13
C SER A 87 14.04 36.21 17.97
N SER A 88 14.93 35.54 17.24
CA SER A 88 16.24 36.08 16.85
C SER A 88 16.11 37.30 15.94
N ILE A 89 15.16 37.29 14.99
CA ILE A 89 14.88 38.45 14.13
C ILE A 89 14.46 39.66 14.98
N LEU A 90 13.57 39.46 15.96
CA LEU A 90 13.13 40.52 16.86
C LEU A 90 14.27 41.05 17.75
N LEU A 91 15.14 40.17 18.25
CA LEU A 91 16.31 40.56 19.03
C LEU A 91 17.30 41.38 18.20
N VAL A 92 17.60 40.96 16.96
CA VAL A 92 18.46 41.73 16.06
C VAL A 92 17.85 43.09 15.75
N ALA A 93 16.55 43.14 15.42
CA ALA A 93 15.84 44.40 15.18
C ALA A 93 15.95 45.36 16.37
N ARG A 94 15.82 44.86 17.61
CA ARG A 94 15.97 45.68 18.82
C ARG A 94 17.31 46.41 18.92
N PHE A 95 18.41 45.74 18.56
CA PHE A 95 19.77 46.28 18.72
C PHE A 95 20.25 47.08 17.50
N VAL A 96 19.74 46.77 16.31
CA VAL A 96 20.17 47.41 15.06
C VAL A 96 19.33 48.64 14.70
N LEU A 97 18.03 48.66 15.04
CA LEU A 97 17.15 49.74 14.61
C LEU A 97 17.47 51.07 15.32
N PRO A 98 17.43 52.20 14.58
CA PRO A 98 17.73 53.53 15.10
C PRO A 98 16.68 53.99 16.12
N ASN A 99 17.05 54.95 16.98
CA ASN A 99 16.18 55.48 18.04
C ASN A 99 14.85 56.07 17.52
N GLN A 100 14.81 56.54 16.27
CA GLN A 100 13.57 57.05 15.64
C GLN A 100 12.51 55.96 15.41
N MET A 101 12.92 54.68 15.41
CA MET A 101 12.04 53.51 15.29
C MET A 101 11.82 52.83 16.64
N GLU A 102 11.67 53.61 17.71
CA GLU A 102 11.54 53.10 19.08
C GLU A 102 10.36 52.12 19.23
N ILE A 103 9.25 52.37 18.51
CA ILE A 103 8.09 51.49 18.51
C ILE A 103 8.41 50.06 18.07
N LEU A 104 9.40 49.85 17.20
CA LEU A 104 9.81 48.52 16.73
C LEU A 104 10.78 47.81 17.70
N ARG A 105 11.31 48.52 18.71
CA ARG A 105 12.31 48.01 19.65
C ARG A 105 11.66 47.36 20.88
N ILE A 106 11.02 46.21 20.67
CA ILE A 106 10.41 45.42 21.75
C ILE A 106 11.44 45.14 22.86
N PRO A 107 11.09 45.26 24.16
CA PRO A 107 11.97 44.90 25.28
C PRO A 107 12.53 43.47 25.13
N ALA A 108 13.84 43.27 25.33
CA ALA A 108 14.48 41.95 25.17
C ALA A 108 13.83 40.88 26.06
N SER A 109 13.47 41.24 27.29
CA SER A 109 12.73 40.39 28.22
C SER A 109 11.37 39.96 27.68
N VAL A 110 10.65 40.87 27.01
CA VAL A 110 9.34 40.57 26.39
C VAL A 110 9.52 39.58 25.24
N ILE A 111 10.56 39.74 24.41
CA ILE A 111 10.88 38.81 23.32
C ILE A 111 11.19 37.39 23.86
N VAL A 112 11.97 37.30 24.93
CA VAL A 112 12.35 36.02 25.54
C VAL A 112 11.14 35.34 26.21
N ILE A 113 10.32 36.10 26.94
CA ILE A 113 9.12 35.55 27.59
C ILE A 113 8.10 35.11 26.53
N GLU A 114 7.89 35.90 25.47
CA GLU A 114 6.99 35.54 24.38
C GLU A 114 7.45 34.26 23.66
N LEU A 115 8.76 34.09 23.42
CA LEU A 115 9.33 32.86 22.85
C LEU A 115 8.94 31.63 23.67
N LEU A 116 9.14 31.70 24.99
CA LEU A 116 8.87 30.57 25.88
C LEU A 116 7.37 30.25 25.95
N LEU A 117 6.53 31.27 26.16
CA LEU A 117 5.09 31.08 26.27
C LEU A 117 4.47 30.58 24.97
N SER A 118 4.87 31.14 23.83
CA SER A 118 4.35 30.74 22.53
C SER A 118 4.74 29.31 22.18
N LEU A 119 5.99 28.92 22.43
CA LEU A 119 6.47 27.55 22.18
C LEU A 119 5.74 26.54 23.07
N ILE A 120 5.56 26.85 24.36
CA ILE A 120 4.84 26.00 25.31
C ILE A 120 3.37 25.86 24.89
N GLY A 121 2.70 26.96 24.57
CA GLY A 121 1.30 26.94 24.14
C GLY A 121 1.09 26.16 22.85
N ALA A 122 1.97 26.36 21.86
CA ALA A 122 1.95 25.67 20.59
C ALA A 122 2.22 24.17 20.72
N MET A 123 3.09 23.77 21.64
CA MET A 123 3.34 22.36 21.95
C MET A 123 2.15 21.74 22.67
N ALA A 124 1.61 22.42 23.69
CA ALA A 124 0.51 21.94 24.51
C ALA A 124 -0.74 21.64 23.68
N ILE A 125 -1.13 22.54 22.77
CA ILE A 125 -2.33 22.32 21.95
C ILE A 125 -2.17 21.14 20.98
N ARG A 126 -0.97 20.96 20.42
CA ARG A 126 -0.68 19.86 19.48
C ARG A 126 -0.63 18.51 20.20
N LEU A 127 0.03 18.44 21.35
CA LEU A 127 0.03 17.26 22.21
C LEU A 127 -1.39 16.90 22.68
N SER A 128 -2.20 17.90 23.02
CA SER A 128 -3.61 17.69 23.39
C SER A 128 -4.42 17.11 22.22
N ARG A 129 -4.23 17.62 21.00
CA ARG A 129 -4.87 17.05 19.80
C ARG A 129 -4.43 15.62 19.54
N ARG A 130 -3.14 15.33 19.64
CA ARG A 130 -2.61 13.97 19.52
C ARG A 130 -3.25 13.04 20.56
N HIS A 131 -3.32 13.46 21.82
CA HIS A 131 -3.94 12.69 22.88
C HIS A 131 -5.43 12.39 22.60
N LEU A 132 -6.22 13.40 22.19
CA LEU A 132 -7.62 13.21 21.83
C LEU A 132 -7.82 12.24 20.67
N TYR A 133 -6.90 12.24 19.70
CA TYR A 133 -6.92 11.29 18.58
C TYR A 133 -6.63 9.86 19.05
N GLU A 134 -5.61 9.68 19.88
CA GLU A 134 -5.25 8.38 20.47
C GLU A 134 -6.39 7.80 21.34
N VAL A 135 -7.07 8.64 22.13
CA VAL A 135 -8.22 8.21 22.97
C VAL A 135 -9.45 7.86 22.14
N LYS A 136 -9.84 8.70 21.17
CA LYS A 136 -11.02 8.42 20.32
C LYS A 136 -10.84 7.14 19.48
N SER A 137 -9.60 6.82 19.10
CA SER A 137 -9.29 5.56 18.42
C SER A 137 -9.48 4.33 19.31
N ARG A 138 -9.38 4.48 20.64
CA ARG A 138 -9.64 3.41 21.61
C ARG A 138 -11.14 3.21 21.80
N ASP A 139 -11.90 4.29 22.02
CA ASP A 139 -13.35 4.22 22.25
C ASP A 139 -14.12 3.66 21.04
N ALA A 140 -13.64 3.91 19.81
CA ALA A 140 -14.23 3.34 18.59
C ALA A 140 -14.16 1.80 18.54
N ASN A 141 -13.26 1.19 19.31
CA ASN A 141 -13.05 -0.25 19.42
C ASN A 141 -13.69 -0.87 20.68
N GLU A 142 -14.39 -0.11 21.53
CA GLU A 142 -15.04 -0.63 22.75
C GLU A 142 -16.37 -1.36 22.49
N GLY A 143 -16.83 -1.41 21.24
CA GLY A 143 -18.04 -2.12 20.84
C GLY A 143 -17.80 -3.56 20.39
N LYS A 144 -17.80 -4.51 21.33
CA LYS A 144 -17.88 -6.00 21.21
C LYS A 144 -16.55 -6.78 21.25
N ILE A 145 -16.34 -7.57 22.33
CA ILE A 145 -16.10 -9.06 22.38
C ILE A 145 -15.47 -9.46 23.75
N PRO A 146 -15.79 -10.64 24.34
CA PRO A 146 -15.48 -11.01 25.74
C PRO A 146 -14.18 -11.80 26.00
N SER A 147 -13.16 -11.79 25.14
CA SER A 147 -11.89 -12.49 25.45
C SER A 147 -10.67 -11.68 25.01
N GLN A 148 -10.09 -10.94 25.97
CA GLN A 148 -8.85 -10.19 25.76
C GLN A 148 -7.68 -11.18 25.72
N ARG A 149 -7.06 -11.38 24.55
CA ARG A 149 -5.90 -12.28 24.44
C ARG A 149 -4.68 -11.62 25.06
N ARG A 150 -3.96 -12.38 25.89
CA ARG A 150 -2.85 -11.89 26.71
C ARG A 150 -1.54 -12.05 25.97
N VAL A 151 -0.88 -10.93 25.69
CA VAL A 151 0.31 -10.85 24.85
C VAL A 151 1.54 -10.52 25.69
N LEU A 152 2.58 -11.33 25.57
CA LEU A 152 3.89 -11.09 26.17
C LEU A 152 4.90 -10.69 25.08
N LEU A 153 5.71 -9.68 25.35
CA LEU A 153 6.70 -9.15 24.40
C LEU A 153 8.11 -9.57 24.82
N ILE A 154 8.93 -10.06 23.89
CA ILE A 154 10.35 -10.35 24.12
C ILE A 154 11.19 -9.30 23.41
N GLY A 155 12.02 -8.57 24.15
CA GLY A 155 12.82 -7.45 23.66
C GLY A 155 12.15 -6.12 23.96
N ALA A 156 12.55 -5.48 25.05
CA ALA A 156 12.10 -4.17 25.50
C ALA A 156 12.94 -3.04 24.88
N GLY A 157 13.26 -3.19 23.58
CA GLY A 157 13.92 -2.18 22.76
C GLY A 157 12.94 -1.30 21.98
N VAL A 158 13.44 -0.54 21.02
CA VAL A 158 12.62 0.34 20.17
C VAL A 158 11.49 -0.43 19.46
N MET A 159 11.79 -1.64 18.96
CA MET A 159 10.81 -2.49 18.28
C MET A 159 9.70 -2.97 19.22
N GLY A 160 10.08 -3.48 20.40
CA GLY A 160 9.11 -3.89 21.41
C GLY A 160 8.23 -2.74 21.90
N ALA A 161 8.82 -1.55 22.12
CA ALA A 161 8.07 -0.36 22.51
C ALA A 161 7.04 0.05 21.45
N ASN A 162 7.38 -0.07 20.16
CA ASN A 162 6.46 0.22 19.07
C ASN A 162 5.36 -0.84 18.95
N ALA A 163 5.71 -2.12 19.10
CA ALA A 163 4.75 -3.22 19.12
C ALA A 163 3.73 -3.04 20.25
N ALA A 164 4.18 -2.74 21.47
CA ALA A 164 3.30 -2.46 22.60
C ALA A 164 2.33 -1.30 22.34
N LYS A 165 2.82 -0.19 21.77
CA LYS A 165 1.95 0.96 21.42
C LYS A 165 0.89 0.58 20.37
N GLY A 166 1.27 -0.21 19.36
CA GLY A 166 0.34 -0.71 18.35
C GLY A 166 -0.74 -1.60 18.97
N LEU A 167 -0.32 -2.56 19.80
CA LEU A 167 -1.23 -3.49 20.48
C LEU A 167 -2.16 -2.78 21.46
N ALA A 168 -1.70 -1.72 22.13
CA ALA A 168 -2.51 -0.92 23.05
C ALA A 168 -3.65 -0.12 22.39
N SER A 169 -3.77 -0.16 21.06
CA SER A 169 -4.91 0.40 20.31
C SER A 169 -5.99 -0.63 19.99
N ASP A 170 -5.73 -1.92 20.23
CA ASP A 170 -6.65 -3.03 20.00
C ASP A 170 -7.22 -3.51 21.35
N SER A 171 -8.52 -3.29 21.56
CA SER A 171 -9.24 -3.66 22.78
C SER A 171 -9.32 -5.18 22.98
N SER A 172 -9.07 -5.98 21.93
CA SER A 172 -9.06 -7.45 22.02
C SER A 172 -7.75 -8.02 22.57
N LEU A 173 -6.73 -7.19 22.80
CA LEU A 173 -5.40 -7.62 23.24
C LEU A 173 -5.01 -6.96 24.57
N GLU A 174 -4.35 -7.70 25.46
CA GLU A 174 -3.78 -7.20 26.72
C GLU A 174 -2.27 -7.38 26.69
N VAL A 175 -1.49 -6.31 26.72
CA VAL A 175 -0.03 -6.41 26.83
C VAL A 175 0.34 -6.64 28.29
N ILE A 176 0.79 -7.86 28.60
CA ILE A 176 1.11 -8.30 29.98
C ILE A 176 2.42 -7.72 30.48
N GLY A 177 3.39 -7.54 29.58
CA GLY A 177 4.71 -7.05 29.93
C GLY A 177 5.77 -7.42 28.89
N PHE A 178 7.00 -7.08 29.23
CA PHE A 178 8.19 -7.40 28.46
C PHE A 178 9.08 -8.40 29.20
N LEU A 179 9.81 -9.21 28.44
CA LEU A 179 11.04 -9.85 28.89
C LEU A 179 12.21 -9.31 28.06
N ASP A 180 13.32 -8.98 28.71
CA ASP A 180 14.53 -8.46 28.06
C ASP A 180 15.73 -8.99 28.85
N ASP A 181 16.85 -9.30 28.22
CA ASP A 181 18.01 -9.85 28.95
C ASP A 181 18.89 -8.75 29.58
N ASP A 182 18.59 -7.47 29.32
CA ASP A 182 19.26 -6.35 29.96
C ASP A 182 18.73 -6.11 31.39
N PRO A 183 19.52 -6.38 32.45
CA PRO A 183 19.09 -6.24 33.83
C PRO A 183 18.78 -4.80 34.23
N HIS A 184 19.32 -3.80 33.52
CA HIS A 184 19.03 -2.40 33.79
C HIS A 184 17.59 -2.01 33.43
N LYS A 185 16.90 -2.84 32.65
CA LYS A 185 15.51 -2.61 32.28
C LYS A 185 14.52 -3.27 33.24
N PHE A 186 14.96 -4.13 34.16
CA PHE A 186 14.05 -4.90 35.01
C PHE A 186 13.23 -3.96 35.89
N GLY A 187 11.91 -4.14 35.86
CA GLY A 187 10.97 -3.31 36.59
C GLY A 187 10.63 -1.96 35.93
N CYS A 188 11.36 -1.54 34.89
CA CYS A 188 11.04 -0.34 34.12
C CYS A 188 9.72 -0.50 33.36
N VAL A 189 9.03 0.62 33.10
CA VAL A 189 7.82 0.65 32.27
C VAL A 189 8.19 1.19 30.89
N ILE A 190 7.96 0.39 29.86
CA ILE A 190 8.20 0.74 28.46
C ILE A 190 6.88 0.73 27.73
N ALA A 191 6.51 1.84 27.09
CA ALA A 191 5.26 1.96 26.34
C ALA A 191 3.99 1.53 27.13
N GLY A 192 4.00 1.71 28.46
CA GLY A 192 2.88 1.36 29.35
C GLY A 192 2.92 -0.06 29.92
N ALA A 193 3.88 -0.90 29.51
CA ALA A 193 4.04 -2.28 30.01
C ALA A 193 5.35 -2.44 30.79
N LYS A 194 5.31 -3.22 31.87
CA LYS A 194 6.48 -3.46 32.75
C LYS A 194 7.41 -4.51 32.16
N VAL A 195 8.72 -4.32 32.30
CA VAL A 195 9.71 -5.38 32.05
C VAL A 195 9.74 -6.30 33.27
N LEU A 196 9.27 -7.53 33.07
CA LEU A 196 8.98 -8.50 34.13
C LEU A 196 10.23 -9.25 34.60
N GLY A 197 11.22 -9.41 33.72
CA GLY A 197 12.44 -10.16 33.99
C GLY A 197 13.18 -10.51 32.70
N SER A 198 14.03 -11.52 32.78
CA SER A 198 14.86 -12.02 31.67
C SER A 198 14.12 -13.03 30.78
N THR A 199 14.68 -13.33 29.60
CA THR A 199 14.12 -14.40 28.75
C THR A 199 14.20 -15.79 29.38
N SER A 200 15.06 -15.97 30.40
CA SER A 200 15.15 -17.23 31.16
C SER A 200 13.90 -17.53 32.00
N GLU A 201 13.14 -16.49 32.37
CA GLU A 201 11.91 -16.58 33.16
C GLU A 201 10.66 -16.79 32.29
N LEU A 202 10.82 -16.92 30.97
CA LEU A 202 9.74 -17.01 29.99
C LEU A 202 8.70 -18.10 30.34
N THR A 203 9.16 -19.29 30.70
CA THR A 203 8.28 -20.42 31.05
C THR A 203 7.43 -20.11 32.28
N GLU A 204 8.01 -19.50 33.31
CA GLU A 204 7.30 -19.14 34.53
C GLU A 204 6.28 -18.03 34.26
N VAL A 205 6.66 -17.00 33.51
CA VAL A 205 5.78 -15.88 33.18
C VAL A 205 4.60 -16.32 32.32
N ILE A 206 4.82 -17.17 31.31
CA ILE A 206 3.74 -17.72 30.48
C ILE A 206 2.70 -18.45 31.34
N ARG A 207 3.17 -19.30 32.26
CA ARG A 207 2.30 -20.11 33.12
C ARG A 207 1.55 -19.25 34.15
N THR A 208 2.25 -18.36 34.84
CA THR A 208 1.68 -17.54 35.92
C THR A 208 0.76 -16.45 35.40
N LYS A 209 1.11 -15.84 34.27
CA LYS A 209 0.35 -14.75 33.66
C LYS A 209 -0.62 -15.23 32.56
N LYS A 210 -0.79 -16.54 32.35
CA LYS A 210 -1.71 -17.13 31.37
C LYS A 210 -1.59 -16.45 29.99
N VAL A 211 -0.37 -16.42 29.45
CA VAL A 211 -0.07 -15.75 28.18
C VAL A 211 -0.59 -16.59 27.02
N ASP A 212 -1.33 -15.98 26.10
CA ASP A 212 -1.85 -16.62 24.89
C ASP A 212 -0.88 -16.50 23.71
N VAL A 213 -0.22 -15.35 23.59
CA VAL A 213 0.65 -14.99 22.46
C VAL A 213 1.98 -14.41 22.96
N VAL A 214 3.09 -14.86 22.39
CA VAL A 214 4.41 -14.28 22.59
C VAL A 214 4.88 -13.60 21.29
N LEU A 215 5.18 -12.32 21.35
CA LEU A 215 5.79 -11.58 20.24
C LEU A 215 7.27 -11.35 20.50
N VAL A 216 8.11 -11.85 19.61
CA VAL A 216 9.56 -11.68 19.66
C VAL A 216 9.94 -10.44 18.86
N CYS A 217 10.47 -9.44 19.54
CA CYS A 217 10.81 -8.10 19.04
C CYS A 217 12.32 -7.81 19.14
N ILE A 218 13.14 -8.85 19.26
CA ILE A 218 14.61 -8.76 19.22
C ILE A 218 15.13 -9.08 17.82
N ALA A 219 16.16 -8.37 17.38
CA ALA A 219 16.88 -8.70 16.15
C ALA A 219 17.67 -10.01 16.33
N PRO A 220 17.78 -10.89 15.32
CA PRO A 220 18.63 -12.07 15.37
C PRO A 220 20.11 -11.63 15.40
N THR A 221 20.66 -11.44 16.59
CA THR A 221 22.09 -11.17 16.79
C THR A 221 22.75 -12.44 17.32
N ALA A 222 23.86 -12.85 16.69
CA ALA A 222 24.65 -14.08 16.92
C ALA A 222 23.82 -15.36 17.14
N ARG A 223 23.90 -16.29 16.17
CA ARG A 223 23.12 -17.54 16.02
C ARG A 223 22.85 -18.38 17.30
N GLY A 224 23.61 -18.24 18.38
CA GLY A 224 23.45 -19.03 19.62
C GLY A 224 22.25 -18.66 20.50
N SER A 225 22.05 -17.39 20.84
CA SER A 225 21.01 -16.98 21.81
C SER A 225 19.60 -17.01 21.22
N PHE A 226 19.46 -16.64 19.95
CA PHE A 226 18.18 -16.68 19.23
C PHE A 226 17.66 -18.11 19.05
N ASN A 227 18.51 -19.06 18.66
CA ASN A 227 18.11 -20.46 18.48
C ASN A 227 17.66 -21.11 19.79
N ARG A 228 18.28 -20.75 20.92
CA ARG A 228 17.85 -21.22 22.25
C ARG A 228 16.46 -20.70 22.60
N LEU A 229 16.18 -19.43 22.31
CA LEU A 229 14.87 -18.83 22.55
C LEU A 229 13.77 -19.49 21.68
N VAL A 230 14.06 -19.73 20.41
CA VAL A 230 13.13 -20.43 19.49
C VAL A 230 12.81 -21.84 20.01
N ALA A 231 13.83 -22.62 20.39
CA ALA A 231 13.64 -23.96 20.94
C ALA A 231 12.81 -23.96 22.23
N LEU A 232 12.97 -22.94 23.09
CA LEU A 232 12.17 -22.78 24.29
C LEU A 232 10.71 -22.44 23.96
N LEU A 233 10.47 -21.58 22.98
CA LEU A 233 9.12 -21.22 22.53
C LEU A 233 8.38 -22.40 21.89
N ASP A 234 9.08 -23.22 21.09
CA ASP A 234 8.51 -24.41 20.44
C ASP A 234 8.09 -25.49 21.46
N ALA A 235 8.70 -25.53 22.64
CA ALA A 235 8.36 -26.47 23.71
C ALA A 235 7.16 -26.03 24.57
N LEU A 236 6.64 -24.81 24.37
CA LEU A 236 5.59 -24.22 25.20
C LEU A 236 4.26 -24.15 24.45
N PRO A 237 3.11 -24.34 25.14
CA PRO A 237 1.79 -24.30 24.51
C PRO A 237 1.30 -22.86 24.27
N VAL A 238 2.12 -22.04 23.60
CA VAL A 238 1.84 -20.63 23.31
C VAL A 238 2.05 -20.32 21.84
N THR A 239 1.30 -19.35 21.31
CA THR A 239 1.52 -18.89 19.93
C THR A 239 2.67 -17.90 19.90
N SER A 240 3.79 -18.26 19.26
CA SER A 240 4.91 -17.34 19.06
C SER A 240 4.87 -16.67 17.68
N LYS A 241 5.26 -15.39 17.62
CA LYS A 241 5.35 -14.59 16.39
C LYS A 241 6.59 -13.70 16.43
N PHE A 242 7.27 -13.56 15.31
CA PHE A 242 8.49 -12.74 15.21
C PHE A 242 8.19 -11.44 14.45
N ILE A 243 8.63 -10.31 14.99
CA ILE A 243 8.53 -9.01 14.34
C ILE A 243 9.91 -8.68 13.75
N PRO A 244 10.07 -8.72 12.42
CA PRO A 244 11.34 -8.40 11.79
C PRO A 244 11.69 -6.92 11.96
N THR A 245 12.99 -6.62 12.03
CA THR A 245 13.46 -5.23 12.08
C THR A 245 13.46 -4.58 10.70
N ILE A 246 13.38 -3.24 10.64
CA ILE A 246 13.50 -2.48 9.38
C ILE A 246 14.82 -2.81 8.68
N THR A 247 15.91 -2.95 9.44
CA THR A 247 17.23 -3.33 8.91
C THR A 247 17.21 -4.75 8.34
N GLU A 248 16.58 -5.72 9.00
CA GLU A 248 16.40 -7.07 8.44
C GLU A 248 15.56 -7.06 7.16
N ILE A 249 14.54 -6.22 7.10
CA ILE A 249 13.71 -6.06 5.90
C ILE A 249 14.57 -5.49 4.75
N ILE A 250 15.42 -4.50 5.03
CA ILE A 250 16.28 -3.83 4.05
C ILE A 250 17.46 -4.71 3.60
N ASP A 251 18.13 -5.39 4.53
CA ASP A 251 19.37 -6.14 4.28
C ASP A 251 19.13 -7.58 3.79
N SER A 252 17.88 -8.06 3.83
CA SER A 252 17.58 -9.41 3.35
C SER A 252 17.71 -9.52 1.83
N LYS A 253 18.82 -10.11 1.37
CA LYS A 253 19.08 -10.36 -0.06
C LYS A 253 18.07 -11.31 -0.72
N ASP A 254 17.39 -12.14 0.09
CA ASP A 254 16.46 -13.18 -0.37
C ASP A 254 15.01 -12.97 0.12
N GLY A 255 14.66 -11.80 0.66
CA GLY A 255 13.32 -11.56 1.22
C GLY A 255 13.03 -12.46 2.43
N LEU A 256 13.59 -12.10 3.58
CA LEU A 256 13.26 -12.61 4.92
C LEU A 256 12.83 -14.11 5.05
N HIS A 257 13.56 -15.04 4.44
CA HIS A 257 13.39 -16.48 4.70
C HIS A 257 14.07 -16.96 5.99
N LEU A 258 14.99 -16.18 6.57
CA LEU A 258 15.82 -16.62 7.69
C LEU A 258 15.20 -16.49 9.09
N ALA A 259 14.04 -15.85 9.26
CA ALA A 259 13.40 -15.69 10.59
C ALA A 259 12.18 -16.60 10.83
N LEU A 260 11.66 -17.29 9.80
CA LEU A 260 10.43 -18.08 9.88
C LEU A 260 10.62 -19.57 9.53
N GLY A 261 11.86 -20.04 9.44
CA GLY A 261 12.18 -21.47 9.23
C GLY A 261 11.77 -22.39 10.41
N HIS A 262 11.28 -21.82 11.51
CA HIS A 262 10.79 -22.55 12.68
C HIS A 262 9.50 -21.91 13.19
N THR A 263 8.39 -22.09 12.46
CA THR A 263 7.08 -22.16 13.13
C THR A 263 6.75 -23.62 13.30
N SER A 264 6.93 -24.12 14.51
CA SER A 264 6.40 -25.41 14.94
C SER A 264 4.90 -25.47 14.64
N GLN A 265 4.48 -26.62 14.10
CA GLN A 265 3.09 -27.00 13.94
C GLN A 265 2.46 -27.17 15.34
N GLY A 266 1.91 -26.10 15.90
CA GLY A 266 1.05 -26.14 17.07
C GLY A 266 -0.42 -26.25 16.66
N ASN A 267 -1.00 -27.42 16.85
CA ASN A 267 -2.40 -27.75 16.60
C ASN A 267 -3.37 -26.74 17.24
N GLY A 268 -4.22 -26.11 16.43
CA GLY A 268 -5.27 -25.21 16.93
C GLY A 268 -5.88 -24.24 15.91
N ARG A 269 -5.89 -24.58 14.62
CA ARG A 269 -6.68 -23.87 13.59
C ARG A 269 -7.61 -24.88 12.92
N PRO A 270 -8.80 -24.48 12.41
CA PRO A 270 -9.61 -25.38 11.64
C PRO A 270 -8.78 -25.85 10.44
N VAL A 271 -8.42 -27.12 10.47
CA VAL A 271 -7.85 -27.83 9.33
C VAL A 271 -8.95 -27.81 8.28
N ILE A 272 -8.76 -27.02 7.22
CA ILE A 272 -9.41 -27.33 5.94
C ILE A 272 -8.89 -28.74 5.61
N PRO A 273 -9.77 -29.75 5.48
CA PRO A 273 -9.34 -31.14 5.37
C PRO A 273 -8.36 -31.30 4.21
N PRO A 274 -7.35 -32.19 4.33
CA PRO A 274 -6.48 -32.51 3.23
C PRO A 274 -7.29 -33.22 2.14
N HIS A 275 -7.78 -32.47 1.16
CA HIS A 275 -8.24 -33.05 -0.11
C HIS A 275 -7.02 -33.33 -0.99
N ALA A 276 -6.27 -34.39 -0.66
CA ALA A 276 -5.44 -35.09 -1.64
C ALA A 276 -6.20 -36.37 -2.02
N PRO A 277 -6.99 -36.29 -3.10
CA PRO A 277 -6.50 -36.80 -4.39
C PRO A 277 -6.63 -35.82 -5.58
N LEU A 278 -7.20 -34.63 -5.40
CA LEU A 278 -7.51 -33.72 -6.52
C LEU A 278 -6.30 -32.96 -7.10
N ALA A 279 -5.22 -32.80 -6.32
CA ALA A 279 -4.02 -32.05 -6.76
C ALA A 279 -3.25 -32.73 -7.92
N GLN A 280 -3.52 -34.00 -8.20
CA GLN A 280 -2.92 -34.76 -9.32
C GLN A 280 -3.82 -34.82 -10.56
N GLN A 281 -5.10 -34.46 -10.46
CA GLN A 281 -6.01 -34.48 -11.60
C GLN A 281 -5.88 -33.17 -12.37
N ARG A 282 -5.27 -33.26 -13.55
CA ARG A 282 -5.14 -32.15 -14.50
C ARG A 282 -5.94 -32.52 -15.75
N ALA A 283 -7.01 -31.79 -16.02
CA ALA A 283 -7.80 -31.96 -17.23
C ALA A 283 -7.04 -31.42 -18.46
N GLU A 284 -7.23 -32.05 -19.60
CA GLU A 284 -6.74 -31.52 -20.88
C GLU A 284 -7.64 -30.36 -21.35
N ILE A 285 -7.02 -29.27 -21.77
CA ILE A 285 -7.71 -28.11 -22.35
C ILE A 285 -7.57 -28.21 -23.87
N ARG A 286 -8.32 -29.15 -24.46
CA ARG A 286 -8.34 -29.41 -25.90
C ARG A 286 -9.77 -29.52 -26.42
N ASN A 287 -9.98 -29.14 -27.68
CA ASN A 287 -11.27 -29.17 -28.34
C ASN A 287 -12.38 -28.40 -27.59
N ARG A 288 -12.00 -27.34 -26.87
CA ARG A 288 -12.94 -26.48 -26.13
C ARG A 288 -13.29 -25.21 -26.90
N SER A 289 -14.48 -24.70 -26.64
CA SER A 289 -14.88 -23.34 -26.98
C SER A 289 -14.52 -22.40 -25.84
N ILE A 290 -13.61 -21.46 -26.08
CA ILE A 290 -13.06 -20.56 -25.06
C ILE A 290 -13.42 -19.11 -25.42
N LEU A 291 -14.21 -18.45 -24.59
CA LEU A 291 -14.49 -17.02 -24.70
C LEU A 291 -13.53 -16.22 -23.80
N ILE A 292 -12.79 -15.28 -24.38
CA ILE A 292 -11.93 -14.36 -23.65
C ILE A 292 -12.46 -12.94 -23.82
N THR A 293 -13.08 -12.40 -22.78
CA THR A 293 -13.46 -10.97 -22.79
C THR A 293 -12.23 -10.14 -22.43
N GLY A 294 -12.05 -8.98 -23.06
CA GLY A 294 -10.78 -8.26 -22.98
C GLY A 294 -9.68 -8.96 -23.80
N GLY A 295 -10.08 -9.72 -24.82
CA GLY A 295 -9.21 -10.59 -25.61
C GLY A 295 -8.19 -9.84 -26.46
N ALA A 296 -8.41 -8.55 -26.74
CA ALA A 296 -7.44 -7.72 -27.45
C ALA A 296 -6.29 -7.25 -26.54
N GLY A 297 -6.52 -7.25 -25.22
CA GLY A 297 -5.61 -6.76 -24.19
C GLY A 297 -4.37 -7.64 -23.96
N PHE A 298 -3.46 -7.15 -23.13
CA PHE A 298 -2.13 -7.73 -22.92
C PHE A 298 -2.17 -9.18 -22.41
N ILE A 299 -2.97 -9.44 -21.36
CA ILE A 299 -3.08 -10.78 -20.80
C ILE A 299 -4.00 -11.65 -21.67
N GLY A 300 -5.11 -11.10 -22.15
CA GLY A 300 -6.09 -11.81 -22.97
C GLY A 300 -5.46 -12.40 -24.24
N SER A 301 -4.71 -11.59 -25.00
CA SER A 301 -4.04 -12.05 -26.22
C SER A 301 -2.90 -13.03 -25.93
N SER A 302 -2.16 -12.85 -24.83
CA SER A 302 -1.08 -13.77 -24.44
C SER A 302 -1.61 -15.14 -24.00
N LEU A 303 -2.80 -15.19 -23.37
CA LEU A 303 -3.49 -16.45 -23.09
C LEU A 303 -4.04 -17.09 -24.36
N ALA A 304 -4.62 -16.27 -25.25
CA ALA A 304 -5.15 -16.73 -26.52
C ALA A 304 -4.10 -17.41 -27.41
N GLU A 305 -2.89 -16.86 -27.54
CA GLU A 305 -1.80 -17.48 -28.31
C GLU A 305 -1.48 -18.91 -27.83
N ARG A 306 -1.60 -19.15 -26.52
CA ARG A 306 -1.31 -20.46 -25.92
C ARG A 306 -2.48 -21.43 -26.05
N LEU A 307 -3.71 -20.92 -25.95
CA LEU A 307 -4.92 -21.73 -25.96
C LEU A 307 -5.42 -22.05 -27.37
N ALA A 308 -5.19 -21.17 -28.34
CA ALA A 308 -5.64 -21.34 -29.72
C ALA A 308 -5.07 -22.60 -30.37
N LYS A 309 -3.87 -23.06 -30.01
CA LYS A 309 -3.28 -24.23 -30.67
C LYS A 309 -4.17 -25.49 -30.66
N ASP A 310 -4.93 -25.70 -29.59
CA ASP A 310 -5.73 -26.91 -29.39
C ASP A 310 -7.24 -26.64 -29.21
N ASN A 311 -7.70 -25.39 -29.36
CA ASN A 311 -9.07 -24.98 -28.99
C ASN A 311 -9.68 -23.95 -29.96
N GLN A 312 -11.01 -23.82 -29.94
CA GLN A 312 -11.71 -22.72 -30.60
C GLN A 312 -11.73 -21.52 -29.65
N VAL A 313 -11.18 -20.38 -30.06
CA VAL A 313 -11.05 -19.20 -29.20
C VAL A 313 -11.83 -18.03 -29.77
N VAL A 314 -12.72 -17.46 -28.96
CA VAL A 314 -13.42 -16.21 -29.27
C VAL A 314 -12.83 -15.10 -28.43
N LEU A 315 -12.25 -14.08 -29.08
CA LEU A 315 -11.78 -12.86 -28.45
C LEU A 315 -12.88 -11.81 -28.55
N LEU A 316 -13.36 -11.34 -27.41
CA LEU A 316 -14.32 -10.26 -27.31
C LEU A 316 -13.65 -9.03 -26.73
N ASP A 317 -13.67 -7.91 -27.43
CA ASP A 317 -13.14 -6.63 -26.96
C ASP A 317 -13.85 -5.46 -27.65
N ARG A 318 -13.80 -4.26 -27.06
CA ARG A 318 -14.42 -3.06 -27.66
C ARG A 318 -13.65 -2.51 -28.83
N LEU A 319 -12.36 -2.83 -28.92
CA LEU A 319 -11.46 -2.32 -29.93
C LEU A 319 -10.30 -3.28 -30.11
N PHE A 320 -9.99 -3.65 -31.36
CA PHE A 320 -8.82 -4.47 -31.70
C PHE A 320 -7.65 -3.66 -32.25
N ARG A 321 -7.91 -2.46 -32.80
CA ARG A 321 -6.88 -1.59 -33.37
C ARG A 321 -5.97 -1.00 -32.29
N ASP A 322 -4.67 -0.93 -32.59
CA ASP A 322 -3.63 -0.39 -31.70
C ASP A 322 -3.60 -1.04 -30.30
N GLN A 323 -4.05 -2.30 -30.23
CA GLN A 323 -4.06 -3.14 -29.03
C GLN A 323 -2.97 -4.21 -29.07
N PRO A 324 -2.61 -4.81 -27.90
CA PRO A 324 -1.62 -5.88 -27.82
C PRO A 324 -1.82 -7.04 -28.81
N VAL A 325 -3.06 -7.42 -29.09
CA VAL A 325 -3.40 -8.48 -30.06
C VAL A 325 -2.91 -8.22 -31.48
N ALA A 326 -2.75 -6.96 -31.89
CA ALA A 326 -2.25 -6.61 -33.22
C ALA A 326 -0.80 -7.05 -33.44
N PHE A 327 -0.06 -7.35 -32.36
CA PHE A 327 1.31 -7.87 -32.40
C PHE A 327 1.39 -9.40 -32.27
N THR A 328 0.29 -10.10 -32.55
CA THR A 328 0.17 -11.57 -32.50
C THR A 328 -0.29 -12.11 -33.86
N SER A 329 -0.12 -13.42 -34.08
CA SER A 329 -0.66 -14.11 -35.27
C SER A 329 -2.15 -14.49 -35.14
N LEU A 330 -2.81 -14.15 -34.03
CA LEU A 330 -4.17 -14.61 -33.72
C LEU A 330 -5.22 -14.26 -34.77
N HIS A 331 -5.03 -13.18 -35.53
CA HIS A 331 -5.94 -12.77 -36.60
C HIS A 331 -5.90 -13.69 -37.83
N SER A 332 -4.81 -14.46 -38.01
CA SER A 332 -4.64 -15.40 -39.11
C SER A 332 -4.96 -16.85 -38.72
N GLU A 333 -5.22 -17.13 -37.44
CA GLU A 333 -5.51 -18.48 -36.97
C GLU A 333 -6.98 -18.85 -37.31
N PRO A 334 -7.23 -19.97 -38.01
CA PRO A 334 -8.56 -20.33 -38.50
C PRO A 334 -9.56 -20.66 -37.37
N ASN A 335 -9.05 -20.99 -36.20
CA ASN A 335 -9.81 -21.37 -35.01
C ASN A 335 -9.92 -20.21 -33.99
N VAL A 336 -9.56 -18.99 -34.40
CA VAL A 336 -9.70 -17.78 -33.59
C VAL A 336 -10.71 -16.85 -34.25
N ARG A 337 -11.74 -16.46 -33.49
CA ARG A 337 -12.74 -15.48 -33.90
C ARG A 337 -12.59 -14.21 -33.08
N MET A 338 -12.48 -13.07 -33.75
CA MET A 338 -12.47 -11.74 -33.10
C MET A 338 -13.86 -11.11 -33.22
N VAL A 339 -14.41 -10.65 -32.09
CA VAL A 339 -15.73 -10.02 -32.00
C VAL A 339 -15.58 -8.67 -31.33
N GLU A 340 -15.88 -7.60 -32.07
CA GLU A 340 -15.85 -6.23 -31.54
C GLU A 340 -17.17 -5.92 -30.84
N ALA A 341 -17.18 -5.93 -29.50
CA ALA A 341 -18.37 -5.74 -28.68
C ALA A 341 -18.03 -5.18 -27.28
N ASP A 342 -18.98 -4.48 -26.66
CA ASP A 342 -18.86 -4.01 -25.28
C ASP A 342 -19.52 -4.99 -24.30
N ILE A 343 -18.84 -5.33 -23.21
CA ILE A 343 -19.42 -6.16 -22.13
C ILE A 343 -20.62 -5.50 -21.42
N LEU A 344 -20.86 -4.21 -21.69
CA LEU A 344 -22.03 -3.48 -21.23
C LEU A 344 -23.26 -3.65 -22.14
N GLU A 345 -23.08 -4.12 -23.37
CA GLU A 345 -24.13 -4.29 -24.37
C GLU A 345 -24.55 -5.77 -24.44
N GLY A 346 -25.77 -6.08 -23.95
CA GLY A 346 -26.11 -7.44 -23.50
C GLY A 346 -26.38 -8.50 -24.58
N GLY A 347 -26.58 -8.13 -25.85
CA GLY A 347 -27.06 -9.05 -26.89
C GLY A 347 -26.05 -10.15 -27.22
N GLU A 348 -24.88 -9.75 -27.75
CA GLU A 348 -23.88 -10.68 -28.29
C GLU A 348 -23.14 -11.49 -27.20
N ILE A 349 -22.98 -10.93 -26.00
CA ILE A 349 -22.35 -11.62 -24.86
C ILE A 349 -23.17 -12.85 -24.48
N GLY A 350 -24.50 -12.74 -24.52
CA GLY A 350 -25.41 -13.80 -24.08
C GLY A 350 -25.24 -15.08 -24.89
N ASP A 351 -25.17 -14.95 -26.22
CA ASP A 351 -24.99 -16.09 -27.12
C ASP A 351 -23.59 -16.68 -27.00
N LEU A 352 -22.54 -15.85 -27.09
CA LEU A 352 -21.16 -16.29 -27.02
C LEU A 352 -20.82 -16.96 -25.68
N ALA A 353 -21.33 -16.44 -24.57
CA ALA A 353 -21.10 -17.02 -23.25
C ALA A 353 -21.80 -18.38 -23.08
N ARG A 354 -23.00 -18.56 -23.65
CA ARG A 354 -23.73 -19.84 -23.60
C ARG A 354 -23.06 -20.93 -24.43
N GLU A 355 -22.34 -20.56 -25.49
CA GLU A 355 -21.61 -21.49 -26.36
C GLU A 355 -20.19 -21.83 -25.87
N ALA A 356 -19.72 -21.17 -24.81
CA ALA A 356 -18.38 -21.38 -24.28
C ALA A 356 -18.34 -22.49 -23.22
N ASP A 357 -17.34 -23.37 -23.32
CA ASP A 357 -16.98 -24.31 -22.25
C ASP A 357 -16.15 -23.61 -21.17
N ILE A 358 -15.32 -22.65 -21.58
CA ILE A 358 -14.46 -21.87 -20.68
C ILE A 358 -14.64 -20.39 -20.98
N VAL A 359 -14.84 -19.58 -19.94
CA VAL A 359 -14.84 -18.12 -20.05
C VAL A 359 -13.71 -17.52 -19.22
N ILE A 360 -12.84 -16.77 -19.88
CA ILE A 360 -11.77 -16.00 -19.24
C ILE A 360 -12.18 -14.52 -19.27
N HIS A 361 -12.63 -14.01 -18.13
CA HIS A 361 -13.12 -12.64 -18.02
C HIS A 361 -11.97 -11.69 -17.66
N ALA A 362 -11.23 -11.24 -18.67
CA ALA A 362 -10.11 -10.28 -18.53
C ALA A 362 -10.49 -8.83 -18.88
N ALA A 363 -11.71 -8.60 -19.38
CA ALA A 363 -12.21 -7.26 -19.71
C ALA A 363 -12.26 -6.38 -18.45
N ALA A 364 -11.53 -5.27 -18.48
CA ALA A 364 -11.52 -4.30 -17.39
C ALA A 364 -10.94 -2.96 -17.83
N ILE A 365 -11.36 -1.89 -17.16
CA ILE A 365 -10.62 -0.63 -17.14
C ILE A 365 -9.56 -0.73 -16.04
N VAL A 366 -8.30 -0.50 -16.42
CA VAL A 366 -7.12 -0.60 -15.57
C VAL A 366 -6.19 0.60 -15.79
N GLY A 367 -5.27 0.81 -14.85
CA GLY A 367 -4.26 1.87 -14.92
C GLY A 367 -4.67 3.10 -14.12
N VAL A 368 -3.79 3.53 -13.21
CA VAL A 368 -4.11 4.52 -12.18
C VAL A 368 -4.63 5.83 -12.76
N GLY A 369 -3.95 6.37 -13.78
CA GLY A 369 -4.37 7.61 -14.44
C GLY A 369 -5.80 7.50 -15.00
N ARG A 370 -6.11 6.42 -15.72
CA ARG A 370 -7.45 6.22 -16.31
C ARG A 370 -8.52 6.02 -15.24
N VAL A 371 -8.23 5.25 -14.19
CA VAL A 371 -9.14 5.03 -13.05
C VAL A 371 -9.48 6.35 -12.36
N CYS A 372 -8.47 7.19 -12.10
CA CYS A 372 -8.67 8.49 -11.48
C CYS A 372 -9.43 9.47 -12.39
N SER A 373 -9.19 9.44 -13.70
CA SER A 373 -9.89 10.31 -14.67
C SER A 373 -11.32 9.85 -14.97
N TYR A 374 -11.60 8.55 -14.94
CA TYR A 374 -12.89 7.97 -15.34
C TYR A 374 -13.42 6.95 -14.31
N PRO A 375 -13.65 7.35 -13.04
CA PRO A 375 -14.05 6.42 -11.98
C PRO A 375 -15.43 5.82 -12.20
N ARG A 376 -16.38 6.57 -12.79
CA ARG A 376 -17.72 6.05 -13.14
C ARG A 376 -17.62 4.91 -14.15
N GLU A 377 -16.95 5.14 -15.27
CA GLU A 377 -16.74 4.12 -16.32
C GLU A 377 -16.02 2.89 -15.73
N THR A 378 -15.02 3.13 -14.85
CA THR A 378 -14.30 2.06 -14.14
C THR A 378 -15.25 1.17 -13.33
N LEU A 379 -16.15 1.75 -12.54
CA LEU A 379 -17.14 0.99 -11.76
C LEU A 379 -18.13 0.25 -12.68
N GLU A 380 -18.68 0.93 -13.69
CA GLU A 380 -19.64 0.36 -14.62
C GLU A 380 -19.03 -0.83 -15.39
N THR A 381 -17.87 -0.67 -16.01
CA THR A 381 -17.21 -1.76 -16.76
C THR A 381 -16.81 -2.91 -15.83
N ASN A 382 -16.13 -2.61 -14.71
CA ASN A 382 -15.51 -3.66 -13.89
C ASN A 382 -16.48 -4.38 -12.95
N PHE A 383 -17.64 -3.79 -12.63
CA PHE A 383 -18.65 -4.44 -11.80
C PHE A 383 -19.92 -4.78 -12.60
N THR A 384 -20.57 -3.79 -13.23
CA THR A 384 -21.80 -4.03 -14.00
C THR A 384 -21.54 -4.93 -15.21
N GLY A 385 -20.44 -4.70 -15.93
CA GLY A 385 -20.02 -5.57 -17.04
C GLY A 385 -19.77 -7.01 -16.59
N THR A 386 -19.03 -7.21 -15.49
CA THR A 386 -18.84 -8.54 -14.89
C THR A 386 -20.18 -9.18 -14.49
N SER A 387 -21.09 -8.43 -13.86
CA SER A 387 -22.40 -8.93 -13.47
C SER A 387 -23.23 -9.39 -14.68
N ARG A 388 -23.12 -8.72 -15.83
CA ARG A 388 -23.81 -9.12 -17.07
C ARG A 388 -23.27 -10.42 -17.63
N VAL A 389 -21.94 -10.58 -17.67
CA VAL A 389 -21.31 -11.83 -18.12
C VAL A 389 -21.71 -13.00 -17.23
N LEU A 390 -21.68 -12.82 -15.90
CA LEU A 390 -22.13 -13.86 -14.96
C LEU A 390 -23.59 -14.24 -15.16
N LYS A 391 -24.47 -13.24 -15.36
CA LYS A 391 -25.89 -13.48 -15.61
C LYS A 391 -26.15 -14.22 -16.93
N ALA A 392 -25.36 -13.94 -17.97
CA ALA A 392 -25.42 -14.69 -19.23
C ALA A 392 -25.04 -16.17 -19.05
N LEU A 393 -24.09 -16.44 -18.14
CA LEU A 393 -23.59 -17.78 -17.84
C LEU A 393 -24.48 -18.58 -16.87
N GLU A 394 -25.37 -17.92 -16.14
CA GLU A 394 -26.25 -18.56 -15.14
C GLU A 394 -27.06 -19.74 -15.71
N LYS A 395 -27.44 -19.67 -16.99
CA LYS A 395 -28.20 -20.73 -17.69
C LYS A 395 -27.33 -21.66 -18.52
N SER A 396 -26.01 -21.52 -18.48
CA SER A 396 -25.11 -22.38 -19.26
C SER A 396 -24.94 -23.73 -18.58
N SER A 397 -25.34 -24.81 -19.25
CA SER A 397 -25.14 -26.18 -18.79
C SER A 397 -23.80 -26.80 -19.21
N ARG A 398 -23.04 -26.12 -20.08
CA ARG A 398 -21.76 -26.60 -20.62
C ARG A 398 -20.52 -25.94 -20.00
N LEU A 399 -20.71 -24.90 -19.19
CA LEU A 399 -19.61 -24.14 -18.60
C LEU A 399 -18.81 -25.02 -17.64
N GLU A 400 -17.52 -25.17 -17.90
CA GLU A 400 -16.57 -25.94 -17.09
C GLU A 400 -15.66 -25.05 -16.25
N ARG A 401 -15.43 -23.81 -16.69
CA ARG A 401 -14.63 -22.84 -15.94
C ARG A 401 -15.01 -21.40 -16.27
N PHE A 402 -15.19 -20.60 -15.23
CA PHE A 402 -15.21 -19.14 -15.31
C PHE A 402 -14.01 -18.56 -14.56
N VAL A 403 -13.05 -17.98 -15.28
CA VAL A 403 -11.87 -17.33 -14.68
C VAL A 403 -12.16 -15.84 -14.51
N TYR A 404 -12.25 -15.38 -13.27
CA TYR A 404 -12.41 -13.96 -12.93
C TYR A 404 -11.08 -13.29 -12.64
N PHE A 405 -10.79 -12.20 -13.35
CA PHE A 405 -9.63 -11.36 -13.06
C PHE A 405 -9.97 -10.28 -12.05
N SER A 406 -9.51 -10.48 -10.81
CA SER A 406 -9.48 -9.45 -9.78
C SER A 406 -8.15 -8.68 -9.81
N THR A 407 -7.66 -8.20 -8.68
CA THR A 407 -6.44 -7.41 -8.52
C THR A 407 -5.87 -7.59 -7.12
N SER A 408 -4.55 -7.50 -6.97
CA SER A 408 -3.97 -7.41 -5.63
C SER A 408 -4.22 -6.05 -4.94
N GLU A 409 -4.82 -5.06 -5.63
CA GLU A 409 -5.19 -3.78 -5.01
C GLU A 409 -6.34 -3.92 -4.00
N VAL A 410 -7.04 -5.06 -3.96
CA VAL A 410 -8.08 -5.35 -2.95
C VAL A 410 -7.53 -5.43 -1.52
N PHE A 411 -6.22 -5.66 -1.37
CA PHE A 411 -5.56 -5.73 -0.07
C PHE A 411 -5.14 -4.35 0.48
N GLY A 412 -5.20 -3.30 -0.34
CA GLY A 412 -5.04 -1.92 0.13
C GLY A 412 -3.63 -1.54 0.55
N VAL A 413 -3.56 -0.58 1.48
CA VAL A 413 -2.42 0.29 1.78
C VAL A 413 -1.12 -0.43 2.18
N ASN A 414 -1.18 -1.65 2.73
CA ASN A 414 -0.01 -2.45 3.01
C ASN A 414 -0.31 -3.94 2.78
N SER A 415 0.17 -4.46 1.65
CA SER A 415 -0.10 -5.82 1.19
C SER A 415 1.17 -6.66 1.17
N PHE A 416 1.86 -6.78 2.31
CA PHE A 416 3.07 -7.60 2.44
C PHE A 416 2.75 -9.08 2.75
N ARG A 417 3.21 -9.98 1.88
CA ARG A 417 3.02 -11.45 1.96
C ARG A 417 1.57 -11.85 2.25
N VAL A 418 0.63 -11.16 1.61
CA VAL A 418 -0.79 -11.39 1.82
C VAL A 418 -1.20 -12.76 1.27
N HIS A 419 -1.97 -13.49 2.07
CA HIS A 419 -2.67 -14.72 1.69
C HIS A 419 -4.07 -14.39 1.16
N GLU A 420 -4.72 -15.33 0.49
CA GLU A 420 -6.04 -15.08 -0.12
C GLU A 420 -7.16 -14.82 0.90
N ASP A 421 -7.00 -15.29 2.14
CA ASP A 421 -7.88 -15.06 3.29
C ASP A 421 -7.53 -13.79 4.08
N THR A 422 -6.51 -13.04 3.66
CA THR A 422 -6.16 -11.76 4.29
C THR A 422 -7.32 -10.78 4.13
N PRO A 423 -7.77 -10.12 5.22
CA PRO A 423 -8.79 -9.10 5.12
C PRO A 423 -8.45 -8.03 4.09
N THR A 424 -9.43 -7.72 3.24
CA THR A 424 -9.29 -6.69 2.22
C THR A 424 -9.39 -5.31 2.86
N ALA A 425 -8.59 -4.37 2.38
CA ALA A 425 -8.62 -2.98 2.81
C ALA A 425 -8.67 -2.08 1.58
N VAL A 426 -9.54 -1.09 1.61
CA VAL A 426 -9.73 -0.12 0.53
C VAL A 426 -9.86 1.26 1.16
N GLY A 427 -9.30 2.27 0.51
CA GLY A 427 -9.31 3.62 1.05
C GLY A 427 -10.68 4.32 0.94
N PRO A 428 -10.75 5.60 1.33
CA PRO A 428 -11.99 6.35 1.41
C PRO A 428 -12.70 6.49 0.05
N ALA A 429 -14.03 6.45 0.05
CA ALA A 429 -14.85 6.61 -1.16
C ALA A 429 -14.67 7.98 -1.87
N ALA A 430 -14.17 8.99 -1.15
CA ALA A 430 -13.88 10.30 -1.72
C ALA A 430 -12.68 10.30 -2.70
N GLU A 431 -11.85 9.25 -2.66
CA GLU A 431 -10.67 9.12 -3.51
C GLU A 431 -10.97 8.20 -4.70
N ALA A 432 -11.02 8.78 -5.91
CA ALA A 432 -11.34 8.06 -7.14
C ALA A 432 -10.44 6.83 -7.40
N ARG A 433 -9.19 6.84 -6.90
CA ARG A 433 -8.21 5.76 -7.01
C ARG A 433 -8.77 4.40 -6.58
N TRP A 434 -9.59 4.37 -5.53
CA TRP A 434 -10.10 3.13 -4.93
C TRP A 434 -11.28 2.52 -5.69
N SER A 435 -11.86 3.24 -6.64
CA SER A 435 -12.99 2.75 -7.46
C SER A 435 -12.65 1.43 -8.18
N TYR A 436 -11.40 1.28 -8.65
CA TYR A 436 -10.93 0.04 -9.27
C TYR A 436 -10.88 -1.14 -8.28
N ALA A 437 -10.24 -0.95 -7.12
CA ALA A 437 -10.14 -1.99 -6.09
C ALA A 437 -11.52 -2.39 -5.55
N ILE A 438 -12.40 -1.42 -5.32
CA ILE A 438 -13.79 -1.64 -4.90
C ILE A 438 -14.57 -2.44 -5.94
N ALA A 439 -14.52 -2.06 -7.23
CA ALA A 439 -15.25 -2.79 -8.27
C ALA A 439 -14.78 -4.24 -8.37
N LYS A 440 -13.46 -4.48 -8.29
CA LYS A 440 -12.89 -5.82 -8.32
C LYS A 440 -13.28 -6.64 -7.10
N LEU A 441 -13.20 -6.06 -5.90
CA LEU A 441 -13.64 -6.72 -4.67
C LEU A 441 -15.14 -7.06 -4.69
N ALA A 442 -15.99 -6.13 -5.12
CA ALA A 442 -17.42 -6.38 -5.29
C ALA A 442 -17.67 -7.50 -6.31
N GLY A 443 -16.89 -7.53 -7.40
CA GLY A 443 -16.91 -8.61 -8.38
C GLY A 443 -16.50 -9.96 -7.79
N GLU A 444 -15.48 -10.03 -6.94
CA GLU A 444 -15.11 -11.28 -6.25
C GLU A 444 -16.26 -11.83 -5.40
N HIS A 445 -16.90 -10.96 -4.60
CA HIS A 445 -18.06 -11.36 -3.80
C HIS A 445 -19.22 -11.86 -4.66
N LEU A 446 -19.48 -11.21 -5.80
CA LEU A 446 -20.51 -11.62 -6.73
C LEU A 446 -20.19 -12.98 -7.35
N VAL A 447 -18.97 -13.17 -7.86
CA VAL A 447 -18.48 -14.44 -8.43
C VAL A 447 -18.61 -15.58 -7.43
N LYS A 448 -18.22 -15.35 -6.16
CA LYS A 448 -18.38 -16.33 -5.09
C LYS A 448 -19.84 -16.63 -4.77
N ALA A 449 -20.73 -15.66 -4.87
CA ALA A 449 -22.16 -15.89 -4.67
C ALA A 449 -22.73 -16.82 -5.76
N TYR A 450 -22.39 -16.59 -7.03
CA TYR A 450 -22.79 -17.50 -8.13
C TYR A 450 -22.29 -18.94 -7.92
N HIS A 451 -21.05 -19.10 -7.44
CA HIS A 451 -20.53 -20.41 -7.10
C HIS A 451 -21.27 -21.07 -5.92
N ARG A 452 -21.46 -20.34 -4.81
CA ARG A 452 -22.10 -20.90 -3.60
C ARG A 452 -23.58 -21.22 -3.79
N GLN A 453 -24.31 -20.41 -4.57
CA GLN A 453 -25.75 -20.57 -4.76
C GLN A 453 -26.08 -21.49 -5.94
N GLY A 454 -25.38 -21.32 -7.07
CA GLY A 454 -25.69 -22.01 -8.33
C GLY A 454 -24.66 -23.05 -8.77
N GLY A 455 -23.58 -23.26 -8.00
CA GLY A 455 -22.54 -24.23 -8.34
C GLY A 455 -21.66 -23.84 -9.54
N MET A 456 -21.75 -22.59 -10.02
CA MET A 456 -20.96 -22.12 -11.17
C MET A 456 -19.46 -22.39 -10.95
N PRO A 457 -18.72 -23.01 -11.89
CA PRO A 457 -17.33 -23.42 -11.67
C PRO A 457 -16.36 -22.24 -11.82
N VAL A 458 -16.36 -21.35 -10.84
CA VAL A 458 -15.57 -20.11 -10.86
C VAL A 458 -14.16 -20.33 -10.33
N VAL A 459 -13.20 -19.53 -10.78
CA VAL A 459 -11.89 -19.36 -10.15
C VAL A 459 -11.49 -17.89 -10.24
N THR A 460 -10.98 -17.33 -9.15
CA THR A 460 -10.53 -15.94 -9.13
C THR A 460 -9.01 -15.87 -9.15
N VAL A 461 -8.45 -14.98 -9.96
CA VAL A 461 -7.03 -14.61 -9.90
C VAL A 461 -6.86 -13.17 -9.43
N ARG A 462 -5.89 -12.93 -8.54
CA ARG A 462 -5.42 -11.61 -8.11
C ARG A 462 -4.00 -11.39 -8.62
N PRO A 463 -3.82 -10.67 -9.74
CA PRO A 463 -2.50 -10.39 -10.30
C PRO A 463 -1.67 -9.43 -9.45
N PHE A 464 -0.40 -9.77 -9.21
CA PHE A 464 0.62 -8.91 -8.63
C PHE A 464 1.59 -8.45 -9.72
N ASN A 465 1.37 -7.22 -10.22
CA ASN A 465 2.20 -6.49 -11.18
C ASN A 465 2.75 -7.33 -12.34
N VAL A 466 1.84 -7.81 -13.21
CA VAL A 466 2.21 -8.59 -14.39
C VAL A 466 2.85 -7.72 -15.47
N PHE A 467 4.00 -8.11 -16.00
CA PHE A 467 4.72 -7.36 -17.03
C PHE A 467 5.29 -8.27 -18.11
N GLY A 468 5.61 -7.69 -19.27
CA GLY A 468 6.12 -8.45 -20.41
C GLY A 468 5.99 -7.69 -21.73
N PRO A 469 6.47 -8.30 -22.82
CA PRO A 469 6.25 -7.83 -24.19
C PRO A 469 4.77 -7.48 -24.49
N ARG A 470 4.53 -6.54 -25.41
CA ARG A 470 3.17 -6.10 -25.84
C ARG A 470 2.31 -5.43 -24.78
N ARG A 471 2.74 -5.27 -23.53
CA ARG A 471 1.96 -4.50 -22.56
C ARG A 471 1.94 -3.03 -22.99
N LEU A 472 0.79 -2.56 -23.45
CA LEU A 472 0.55 -1.18 -23.86
C LEU A 472 -0.13 -0.40 -22.73
N GLY A 473 -0.19 0.93 -22.88
CA GLY A 473 -0.83 1.83 -21.90
C GLY A 473 0.08 2.18 -20.73
N ALA A 474 -0.23 3.28 -20.04
CA ALA A 474 0.63 3.84 -19.00
C ALA A 474 0.85 2.87 -17.82
N HIS A 475 2.11 2.48 -17.61
CA HIS A 475 2.58 1.74 -16.43
C HIS A 475 4.10 1.93 -16.26
N ALA A 476 4.61 1.65 -15.06
CA ALA A 476 5.99 1.97 -14.68
C ALA A 476 7.06 1.38 -15.62
N ILE A 477 7.00 0.07 -15.91
CA ILE A 477 7.99 -0.59 -16.77
C ILE A 477 8.02 -0.02 -18.19
N LEU A 478 6.85 0.20 -18.83
CA LEU A 478 6.82 0.84 -20.14
C LEU A 478 7.40 2.25 -20.09
N GLY A 479 7.00 3.07 -19.11
CA GLY A 479 7.53 4.43 -18.96
C GLY A 479 9.05 4.44 -18.79
N PHE A 480 9.58 3.59 -17.91
CA PHE A 480 11.02 3.50 -17.68
C PHE A 480 11.78 2.99 -18.90
N VAL A 481 11.31 1.93 -19.53
CA VAL A 481 12.02 1.34 -20.67
C VAL A 481 11.98 2.27 -21.87
N LEU A 482 10.83 2.88 -22.19
CA LEU A 482 10.74 3.82 -23.30
C LEU A 482 11.58 5.08 -23.04
N ASN A 483 11.47 5.71 -21.86
CA ASN A 483 12.28 6.89 -21.55
C ASN A 483 13.77 6.56 -21.64
N SER A 484 14.17 5.41 -21.10
CA SER A 484 15.55 4.94 -21.19
C SER A 484 16.01 4.78 -22.64
N LEU A 485 15.24 4.08 -23.48
CA LEU A 485 15.57 3.86 -24.90
C LEU A 485 15.58 5.15 -25.73
N MET A 486 14.74 6.12 -25.38
CA MET A 486 14.65 7.43 -26.05
C MET A 486 15.60 8.48 -25.46
N GLY A 487 16.46 8.13 -24.51
CA GLY A 487 17.41 9.06 -23.91
C GLY A 487 16.79 10.13 -23.00
N SER A 488 15.58 9.89 -22.48
CA SER A 488 14.86 10.78 -21.56
C SER A 488 14.99 10.34 -20.09
N PRO A 489 14.87 11.24 -19.11
CA PRO A 489 14.89 10.90 -17.69
C PRO A 489 13.82 9.88 -17.28
N LEU A 490 14.13 9.01 -16.31
CA LEU A 490 13.16 8.10 -15.70
C LEU A 490 12.43 8.81 -14.55
N ASN A 491 11.12 9.03 -14.72
CA ASN A 491 10.29 9.70 -13.72
C ASN A 491 9.78 8.71 -12.68
N VAL A 492 10.35 8.72 -11.49
CA VAL A 492 9.89 7.95 -10.33
C VAL A 492 8.95 8.82 -9.50
N HIS A 493 7.75 8.33 -9.19
CA HIS A 493 6.80 9.07 -8.36
C HIS A 493 7.09 8.89 -6.86
N GLY A 494 7.03 9.98 -6.10
CA GLY A 494 7.42 10.02 -4.69
C GLY A 494 8.93 9.86 -4.51
N ASP A 495 9.33 9.23 -3.40
CA ASP A 495 10.74 8.92 -3.10
C ASP A 495 11.21 7.59 -3.73
N GLY A 496 10.33 6.90 -4.44
CA GLY A 496 10.62 5.62 -5.08
C GLY A 496 10.72 4.42 -4.12
N SER A 497 10.37 4.60 -2.84
CA SER A 497 10.44 3.55 -1.82
C SER A 497 9.33 2.50 -1.92
N GLN A 498 8.30 2.73 -2.76
CA GLN A 498 7.17 1.81 -2.90
C GLN A 498 7.66 0.45 -3.39
N ILE A 499 7.15 -0.62 -2.79
CA ILE A 499 7.61 -2.00 -3.01
C ILE A 499 6.60 -2.74 -3.88
N ARG A 500 7.08 -3.40 -4.93
CA ARG A 500 6.26 -4.23 -5.83
C ARG A 500 6.95 -5.56 -6.08
N SER A 501 6.16 -6.63 -6.06
CA SER A 501 6.51 -7.93 -6.63
C SER A 501 6.07 -7.99 -8.09
N TRP A 502 7.00 -8.29 -9.00
CA TRP A 502 6.78 -8.28 -10.46
C TRP A 502 6.70 -9.68 -11.06
N CYS A 503 5.60 -9.97 -11.75
CA CYS A 503 5.36 -11.26 -12.37
C CYS A 503 5.56 -11.18 -13.88
N TYR A 504 6.43 -12.02 -14.44
CA TYR A 504 6.54 -12.09 -15.89
C TYR A 504 5.27 -12.72 -16.50
N ILE A 505 4.87 -12.25 -17.68
CA ILE A 505 3.61 -12.64 -18.34
C ILE A 505 3.51 -14.15 -18.57
N ASP A 506 4.63 -14.81 -18.89
CA ASP A 506 4.61 -16.23 -19.17
C ASP A 506 4.33 -17.07 -17.92
N ASP A 507 4.90 -16.69 -16.78
CA ASP A 507 4.59 -17.31 -15.48
C ASP A 507 3.12 -17.07 -15.11
N PHE A 508 2.63 -15.86 -15.36
CA PHE A 508 1.25 -15.52 -15.06
C PHE A 508 0.28 -16.37 -15.92
N CYS A 509 0.53 -16.50 -17.22
CA CYS A 509 -0.28 -17.32 -18.12
C CYS A 509 -0.22 -18.82 -17.77
N ASP A 510 0.94 -19.34 -17.36
CA ASP A 510 1.08 -20.72 -16.86
C ASP A 510 0.14 -20.96 -15.67
N ALA A 511 0.08 -20.02 -14.71
CA ALA A 511 -0.81 -20.13 -13.56
C ALA A 511 -2.30 -20.18 -13.95
N ILE A 512 -2.74 -19.33 -14.90
CA ILE A 512 -4.13 -19.32 -15.36
C ILE A 512 -4.50 -20.63 -16.07
N ILE A 513 -3.60 -21.17 -16.89
CA ILE A 513 -3.81 -22.46 -17.56
C ILE A 513 -3.99 -23.57 -16.51
N GLU A 514 -3.18 -23.58 -15.44
CA GLU A 514 -3.34 -24.53 -14.35
C GLU A 514 -4.64 -24.31 -13.55
N MET A 515 -5.07 -23.05 -13.38
CA MET A 515 -6.38 -22.73 -12.80
C MET A 515 -7.55 -23.23 -13.64
N ILE A 516 -7.40 -23.35 -14.96
CA ILE A 516 -8.42 -23.92 -15.84
C ILE A 516 -8.39 -25.45 -15.77
N ALA A 517 -7.19 -26.03 -15.82
CA ALA A 517 -6.99 -27.47 -15.92
C ALA A 517 -7.32 -28.23 -14.62
N ARG A 518 -7.17 -27.61 -13.44
CA ARG A 518 -7.26 -28.32 -12.15
C ARG A 518 -8.65 -28.24 -11.55
N PRO A 519 -9.34 -29.36 -11.26
CA PRO A 519 -10.63 -29.35 -10.59
C PRO A 519 -10.58 -28.72 -9.20
N GLY A 520 -9.49 -28.92 -8.45
CA GLY A 520 -9.29 -28.34 -7.12
C GLY A 520 -9.16 -26.81 -7.09
N ALA A 521 -9.10 -26.14 -8.24
CA ALA A 521 -9.11 -24.68 -8.33
C ALA A 521 -10.54 -24.09 -8.40
N ILE A 522 -11.56 -24.93 -8.59
CA ILE A 522 -12.96 -24.48 -8.63
C ILE A 522 -13.36 -23.96 -7.26
N GLY A 523 -13.98 -22.78 -7.22
CA GLY A 523 -14.42 -22.11 -6.00
C GLY A 523 -13.31 -21.38 -5.28
N GLU A 524 -12.06 -21.42 -5.77
CA GLU A 524 -10.89 -20.84 -5.11
C GLU A 524 -10.48 -19.47 -5.66
N ASP A 525 -9.73 -18.73 -4.83
CA ASP A 525 -9.01 -17.51 -5.22
C ASP A 525 -7.51 -17.78 -5.16
N PHE A 526 -6.74 -17.13 -6.03
CA PHE A 526 -5.28 -17.26 -6.08
C PHE A 526 -4.57 -15.92 -6.25
N ASN A 527 -3.62 -15.65 -5.37
CA ASN A 527 -2.62 -14.61 -5.53
C ASN A 527 -1.54 -15.10 -6.49
N ILE A 528 -1.38 -14.45 -7.64
CA ILE A 528 -0.34 -14.81 -8.62
C ILE A 528 0.63 -13.64 -8.79
N GLY A 529 1.89 -13.90 -8.47
CA GLY A 529 3.00 -12.99 -8.64
C GLY A 529 4.34 -13.72 -8.52
N ASN A 530 5.43 -12.97 -8.39
CA ASN A 530 6.74 -13.55 -8.08
C ASN A 530 7.38 -12.79 -6.91
N PRO A 531 7.28 -13.30 -5.66
CA PRO A 531 7.85 -12.63 -4.49
C PRO A 531 9.39 -12.56 -4.54
N GLN A 532 10.06 -13.38 -5.37
CA GLN A 532 11.50 -13.28 -5.59
C GLN A 532 11.87 -12.03 -6.42
N ASN A 533 10.94 -11.50 -7.21
CA ASN A 533 11.09 -10.27 -7.99
C ASN A 533 10.52 -9.06 -7.23
N THR A 534 10.81 -8.96 -5.92
CA THR A 534 10.35 -7.87 -5.06
C THR A 534 11.43 -6.83 -4.87
N LEU A 535 11.13 -5.58 -5.22
CA LEU A 535 12.04 -4.45 -5.14
C LEU A 535 11.28 -3.13 -5.09
N THR A 536 11.99 -2.05 -4.77
CA THR A 536 11.42 -0.70 -4.81
C THR A 536 11.28 -0.19 -6.25
N ILE A 537 10.42 0.82 -6.47
CA ILE A 537 10.31 1.49 -7.78
C ILE A 537 11.64 2.12 -8.20
N LEU A 538 12.41 2.67 -7.25
CA LEU A 538 13.75 3.20 -7.54
C LEU A 538 14.71 2.11 -8.02
N GLN A 539 14.73 0.95 -7.36
CA GLN A 539 15.54 -0.19 -7.78
C GLN A 539 15.11 -0.71 -9.16
N LEU A 540 13.81 -0.70 -9.45
CA LEU A 540 13.28 -1.06 -10.77
C LEU A 540 13.81 -0.12 -11.85
N ALA A 541 13.80 1.20 -11.62
CA ALA A 541 14.37 2.18 -12.56
C ALA A 541 15.87 1.90 -12.82
N GLN A 542 16.63 1.59 -11.77
CA GLN A 542 18.05 1.23 -11.89
C GLN A 542 18.28 -0.09 -12.65
N GLU A 543 17.44 -1.11 -12.46
CA GLU A 543 17.52 -2.35 -13.25
C GLU A 543 17.17 -2.10 -14.72
N VAL A 544 16.17 -1.25 -15.00
CA VAL A 544 15.83 -0.87 -16.38
C VAL A 544 17.01 -0.22 -17.07
N ILE A 545 17.66 0.78 -16.47
CA ILE A 545 18.86 1.44 -17.03
C ILE A 545 19.96 0.41 -17.34
N ARG A 546 20.20 -0.53 -16.42
CA ARG A 546 21.18 -1.61 -16.59
C ARG A 546 20.84 -2.52 -17.77
N VAL A 547 19.57 -2.92 -17.91
CA VAL A 547 19.10 -3.80 -18.99
C VAL A 547 19.08 -3.09 -20.35
N THR A 548 18.74 -1.81 -20.38
CA THR A 548 18.74 -1.03 -21.63
C THR A 548 20.13 -0.60 -22.07
N GLY A 549 21.11 -0.59 -21.17
CA GLY A 549 22.50 -0.22 -21.45
C GLY A 549 22.69 1.29 -21.65
N THR A 550 21.94 2.11 -20.90
CA THR A 550 21.92 3.58 -21.03
C THR A 550 22.43 4.26 -19.76
N SER A 551 22.49 5.59 -19.75
CA SER A 551 22.98 6.40 -18.62
C SER A 551 22.07 7.60 -18.29
N VAL A 552 20.78 7.49 -18.61
CA VAL A 552 19.79 8.55 -18.35
C VAL A 552 19.58 8.79 -16.85
N PRO A 553 19.31 10.03 -16.42
CA PRO A 553 19.07 10.33 -15.00
C PRO A 553 17.73 9.76 -14.52
N ILE A 554 17.62 9.55 -13.20
CA ILE A 554 16.36 9.24 -12.51
C ILE A 554 15.90 10.51 -11.80
N GLU A 555 14.66 10.93 -12.07
CA GLU A 555 14.04 12.11 -11.48
C GLU A 555 12.90 11.70 -10.54
N LEU A 556 12.93 12.19 -9.31
CA LEU A 556 11.85 12.02 -8.34
C LEU A 556 10.80 13.11 -8.58
N THR A 557 9.55 12.69 -8.79
CA THR A 557 8.43 13.55 -9.14
C THR A 557 7.32 13.43 -8.10
N GLU A 558 6.50 14.46 -7.91
CA GLU A 558 5.35 14.35 -7.01
C GLU A 558 4.35 13.28 -7.49
N SER A 559 3.80 12.50 -6.57
CA SER A 559 2.71 11.56 -6.90
C SER A 559 1.38 12.31 -6.91
N PRO A 560 0.65 12.34 -8.03
CA PRO A 560 -0.62 13.07 -8.12
C PRO A 560 -1.80 12.32 -7.47
N PHE A 561 -1.56 11.11 -6.95
CA PHE A 561 -2.58 10.29 -6.30
C PHE A 561 -1.99 9.46 -5.14
N PRO A 562 -2.81 9.06 -4.17
CA PRO A 562 -2.43 8.06 -3.17
C PRO A 562 -2.02 6.75 -3.84
N ASP A 563 -0.92 6.17 -3.38
CA ASP A 563 -0.44 4.87 -3.85
C ASP A 563 -0.48 3.83 -2.72
N ILE A 564 -0.48 2.56 -3.08
CA ILE A 564 -0.31 1.45 -2.15
C ILE A 564 1.19 1.28 -1.91
N GLU A 565 1.67 1.34 -0.68
CA GLU A 565 3.13 1.33 -0.45
C GLU A 565 3.76 -0.03 -0.78
N ILE A 566 3.12 -1.13 -0.38
CA ILE A 566 3.70 -2.48 -0.51
C ILE A 566 2.71 -3.46 -1.16
N ARG A 567 3.17 -4.21 -2.17
CA ARG A 567 2.41 -5.30 -2.81
C ARG A 567 3.29 -6.53 -3.04
N VAL A 568 3.18 -7.51 -2.15
CA VAL A 568 3.93 -8.78 -2.19
C VAL A 568 2.97 -9.94 -1.88
N PRO A 569 2.80 -10.92 -2.77
CA PRO A 569 1.93 -12.06 -2.51
C PRO A 569 2.58 -13.11 -1.62
N SER A 570 1.79 -13.84 -0.83
CA SER A 570 2.11 -15.25 -0.54
C SER A 570 1.65 -16.12 -1.71
N LEU A 571 2.44 -17.13 -2.08
CA LEU A 571 2.13 -18.09 -3.16
C LEU A 571 1.76 -19.48 -2.64
N ASP A 572 1.66 -19.68 -1.31
CA ASP A 572 1.54 -21.01 -0.71
C ASP A 572 0.38 -21.82 -1.30
N LYS A 573 -0.79 -21.18 -1.45
CA LYS A 573 -1.98 -21.81 -2.02
C LYS A 573 -1.82 -22.14 -3.50
N ALA A 574 -1.23 -21.23 -4.29
CA ALA A 574 -0.95 -21.46 -5.70
C ALA A 574 0.07 -22.60 -5.89
N ILE A 575 1.10 -22.68 -5.04
CA ILE A 575 2.05 -23.79 -5.05
C ILE A 575 1.35 -25.11 -4.71
N GLN A 576 0.54 -25.13 -3.65
CA GLN A 576 -0.10 -26.34 -3.16
C GLN A 576 -1.16 -26.90 -4.13
N ILE A 577 -2.02 -26.05 -4.67
CA ILE A 577 -3.16 -26.48 -5.51
C ILE A 577 -2.75 -26.54 -6.98
N LEU A 578 -2.05 -25.50 -7.47
CA LEU A 578 -1.73 -25.35 -8.90
C LEU A 578 -0.36 -25.91 -9.27
N GLY A 579 0.51 -26.21 -8.30
CA GLY A 579 1.91 -26.50 -8.57
C GLY A 579 2.66 -25.28 -9.13
N TYR A 580 2.12 -24.07 -8.93
CA TYR A 580 2.67 -22.84 -9.51
C TYR A 580 4.05 -22.53 -8.95
N LYS A 581 5.03 -22.37 -9.85
CA LYS A 581 6.38 -21.92 -9.52
C LYS A 581 6.82 -20.92 -10.59
N PRO A 582 7.04 -19.64 -10.25
CA PRO A 582 7.54 -18.67 -11.21
C PRO A 582 8.94 -19.07 -11.68
N LYS A 583 9.18 -18.96 -12.99
CA LYS A 583 10.41 -19.40 -13.67
C LYS A 583 11.30 -18.25 -14.08
N TYR A 584 10.74 -17.04 -14.22
CA TYR A 584 11.46 -15.88 -14.71
C TYR A 584 11.84 -14.94 -13.57
N ASP A 585 13.15 -14.73 -13.42
CA ASP A 585 13.66 -13.62 -12.63
C ASP A 585 13.34 -12.26 -13.31
N LEU A 586 13.45 -11.19 -12.53
CA LEU A 586 13.12 -9.85 -12.98
C LEU A 586 13.98 -9.42 -14.17
N ARG A 587 15.30 -9.65 -14.09
CA ARG A 587 16.27 -9.19 -15.09
C ARG A 587 15.97 -9.81 -16.44
N ARG A 588 15.77 -11.12 -16.49
CA ARG A 588 15.42 -11.84 -17.71
C ARG A 588 14.11 -11.37 -18.29
N GLY A 589 13.09 -11.18 -17.45
CA GLY A 589 11.81 -10.62 -17.89
C GLY A 589 11.95 -9.21 -18.47
N LEU A 590 12.78 -8.35 -17.85
CA LEU A 590 13.05 -6.99 -18.33
C LEU A 590 13.81 -7.00 -19.65
N GLU A 591 14.80 -7.88 -19.82
CA GLU A 591 15.55 -8.02 -21.09
C GLU A 591 14.62 -8.35 -22.26
N LEU A 592 13.74 -9.34 -22.08
CA LEU A 592 12.77 -9.74 -23.10
C LEU A 592 11.78 -8.61 -23.41
N THR A 593 11.31 -7.93 -22.36
CA THR A 593 10.38 -6.79 -22.48
C THR A 593 11.04 -5.62 -23.22
N ALA A 594 12.26 -5.25 -22.84
CA ALA A 594 12.99 -4.14 -23.44
C ALA A 594 13.42 -4.44 -24.87
N ALA A 595 13.83 -5.67 -25.18
CA ALA A 595 14.11 -6.10 -26.55
C ALA A 595 12.87 -5.97 -27.43
N TRP A 596 11.69 -6.33 -26.92
CA TRP A 596 10.45 -6.17 -27.66
C TRP A 596 10.11 -4.69 -27.88
N TYR A 597 10.21 -3.83 -26.86
CA TYR A 597 9.96 -2.39 -27.02
C TYR A 597 10.95 -1.74 -27.98
N ARG A 598 12.23 -2.10 -27.93
CA ARG A 598 13.26 -1.61 -28.86
C ARG A 598 12.93 -1.95 -30.31
N LYS A 599 12.43 -3.16 -30.58
CA LYS A 599 12.02 -3.58 -31.92
C LYS A 599 10.79 -2.81 -32.45
N HIS A 600 9.98 -2.25 -31.57
CA HIS A 600 8.73 -1.57 -31.93
C HIS A 600 8.76 -0.08 -31.52
N LEU A 601 9.94 0.53 -31.44
CA LEU A 601 10.08 1.90 -30.97
C LEU A 601 9.31 2.89 -31.86
N ASP A 602 9.37 2.70 -33.18
CA ASP A 602 8.63 3.50 -34.18
C ASP A 602 7.12 3.59 -33.89
N PHE A 603 6.52 2.50 -33.40
CA PHE A 603 5.11 2.48 -33.02
C PHE A 603 4.83 3.41 -31.83
N PHE A 604 5.73 3.41 -30.84
CA PHE A 604 5.61 4.25 -29.66
C PHE A 604 5.89 5.72 -29.98
N GLU A 605 6.90 6.00 -30.80
CA GLU A 605 7.21 7.36 -31.27
C GLU A 605 6.02 7.95 -32.04
N ALA A 606 5.46 7.23 -33.00
CA ALA A 606 4.28 7.68 -33.75
C ALA A 606 3.07 7.94 -32.83
N LYS A 607 2.88 7.12 -31.79
CA LYS A 607 1.80 7.28 -30.81
C LYS A 607 2.02 8.50 -29.91
N LEU A 608 3.25 8.76 -29.49
CA LEU A 608 3.62 9.95 -28.71
C LEU A 608 3.46 11.23 -29.53
N SER A 609 3.89 11.24 -30.81
CA SER A 609 3.71 12.39 -31.70
C SER A 609 2.23 12.73 -31.91
N ARG A 610 1.37 11.73 -32.14
CA ARG A 610 -0.09 11.95 -32.26
C ARG A 610 -0.69 12.53 -30.98
N ALA A 611 -0.25 12.06 -29.82
CA ALA A 611 -0.71 12.58 -28.54
C ALA A 611 -0.28 14.05 -28.32
N ALA A 612 0.95 14.41 -28.69
CA ALA A 612 1.46 15.77 -28.59
C ALA A 612 0.71 16.74 -29.52
N VAL A 613 0.37 16.32 -30.75
CA VAL A 613 -0.43 17.16 -31.66
C VAL A 613 -1.85 17.36 -31.11
N ALA A 614 -2.45 16.33 -30.51
CA ALA A 614 -3.78 16.42 -29.92
C ALA A 614 -3.85 17.32 -28.66
N SER A 615 -2.73 17.49 -27.95
CA SER A 615 -2.66 18.36 -26.76
C SER A 615 -2.40 19.84 -27.08
N HIS A 616 -1.79 20.15 -28.23
CA HIS A 616 -1.53 21.54 -28.68
C HIS A 616 -2.70 22.16 -29.47
N GLY A 617 -3.70 21.35 -29.85
CA GLY A 617 -4.91 21.80 -30.55
C GLY A 617 -6.13 22.01 -29.64
N ARG A 618 -5.95 22.14 -28.32
CA ARG A 618 -7.03 22.40 -27.34
C ARG A 618 -6.81 23.69 -26.59
#